data_AF-A0AB73I7G0-F1
#
_entry.id   AF-A0AB73I7G0-F1
#
_cell.length_a   1.000
_cell.length_b   1.000
_cell.length_c   1.000
_cell.angle_alpha   90.00
_cell.angle_beta   90.00
_cell.angle_gamma   90.00
#
_symmetry.space_group_name_H-M   'P 1'
#
loop_
_entity.id
_entity.type
_entity.pdbx_description
1 polymer ?
#
loop_
_entity_poly.entity_id
_entity_poly.type
_entity_poly.pdbx_seq_one_letter_code
_entity_poly.pdbx_strand_id
1 'polypeptide(L)'
;MPLSAVRWPFTLRGRVTRGVEASALVSGRVFAVSCAACVMAAALALSAPASAQSVAPESGASAPAGKPAGSVTRGAASADQGNGVNGEADGSVNAGADSTASGDSATSGESEFDARQKVLNQRSDENNYRYGVAEHNCYSTFFVNHCLNKARDQMRTVQAQIRKEQLALDGEERAQRARKRDEQAELKRAQEEAGAPQRAAEDARNAQAYEEKQRQHQLNEAQRNAEAPQRAANAQAYEEKQRQHAIDQAKRGISPSKAAANQQAYDQKQADFQRKLDEARQQGAQKAQERVEKQQSFEKKQAEAAQHKTDVEARQKQAAEKAEQKRQDQLKQQKQLEEQQKQQQ
;
A
#
# COMPACT_ATOMS: atom_id res chain seq x y z
N MET A 1 -72.74 10.03 57.12
CA MET A 1 -73.24 10.16 58.51
C MET A 1 -73.58 8.75 58.98
N PRO A 2 -73.23 8.28 60.19
CA PRO A 2 -72.82 8.95 61.46
C PRO A 2 -71.29 8.86 61.73
N LEU A 3 -70.59 9.77 62.45
CA LEU A 3 -70.58 10.09 63.91
C LEU A 3 -70.21 8.85 64.75
N SER A 4 -69.20 8.76 65.63
CA SER A 4 -68.43 9.68 66.49
C SER A 4 -67.18 8.90 66.96
N ALA A 5 -65.95 9.43 67.01
CA ALA A 5 -65.37 10.34 68.01
C ALA A 5 -65.43 9.85 69.47
N VAL A 6 -64.27 9.46 70.03
CA VAL A 6 -63.95 9.61 71.46
C VAL A 6 -62.58 10.28 71.58
N ARG A 7 -62.52 11.23 72.50
CA ARG A 7 -61.62 12.37 72.58
C ARG A 7 -61.02 12.40 74.00
N TRP A 8 -59.67 12.38 74.07
CA TRP A 8 -58.78 13.13 75.01
C TRP A 8 -58.95 12.83 76.52
N PRO A 9 -58.06 13.26 77.46
CA PRO A 9 -57.16 14.44 77.43
C PRO A 9 -55.79 14.19 78.14
N PHE A 10 -54.91 15.11 78.57
CA PHE A 10 -54.84 16.56 78.83
C PHE A 10 -53.32 16.88 78.98
N THR A 11 -52.74 17.82 78.22
CA THR A 11 -52.16 19.13 78.67
C THR A 11 -50.97 19.12 79.65
N LEU A 12 -49.99 20.04 79.67
CA LEU A 12 -50.02 21.49 79.41
C LEU A 12 -48.55 22.02 79.38
N ARG A 13 -48.26 23.05 78.53
CA ARG A 13 -47.38 24.24 78.69
C ARG A 13 -46.00 24.10 79.41
N GLY A 14 -44.90 24.70 78.94
CA GLY A 14 -44.74 26.06 78.41
C GLY A 14 -43.28 26.35 77.99
N ARG A 15 -42.90 27.62 77.91
CA ARG A 15 -42.21 28.21 76.75
C ARG A 15 -41.08 29.16 77.21
N VAL A 16 -40.03 29.29 76.36
CA VAL A 16 -39.07 30.43 76.21
C VAL A 16 -38.07 30.72 77.35
N THR A 17 -36.75 30.73 77.08
CA THR A 17 -35.91 31.92 76.76
C THR A 17 -34.40 31.66 76.84
N ARG A 18 -33.74 32.09 75.76
CA ARG A 18 -32.40 32.68 75.57
C ARG A 18 -31.30 32.50 76.64
N GLY A 19 -30.18 31.98 76.16
CA GLY A 19 -28.86 32.14 76.76
C GLY A 19 -28.21 33.50 76.49
N VAL A 20 -27.35 33.87 77.44
CA VAL A 20 -26.25 34.85 77.39
C VAL A 20 -25.17 34.32 78.34
N GLU A 21 -23.92 34.73 78.11
CA GLU A 21 -22.63 34.41 78.78
C GLU A 21 -21.83 33.35 77.99
N ALA A 22 -20.83 33.71 77.16
CA ALA A 22 -19.67 34.58 77.33
C ALA A 22 -18.72 34.10 78.43
N SER A 23 -17.71 33.31 78.05
CA SER A 23 -16.37 33.39 78.64
C SER A 23 -15.33 32.84 77.66
N ALA A 24 -14.28 33.64 77.51
CA ALA A 24 -13.14 33.47 76.65
C ALA A 24 -11.99 32.73 77.35
N LEU A 25 -10.90 32.56 76.60
CA LEU A 25 -9.52 32.16 76.95
C LEU A 25 -9.21 30.68 76.63
N VAL A 26 -8.45 30.36 75.57
CA VAL A 26 -7.04 30.67 75.21
C VAL A 26 -6.11 29.52 75.63
N SER A 27 -5.21 29.19 74.70
CA SER A 27 -4.04 28.31 74.80
C SER A 27 -4.33 26.80 74.77
N GLY A 28 -3.70 26.00 73.93
CA GLY A 28 -2.61 26.19 72.98
C GLY A 28 -2.10 24.80 72.62
N ARG A 29 -1.79 24.53 71.35
CA ARG A 29 -1.03 23.33 70.97
C ARG A 29 -0.08 23.65 69.83
N VAL A 30 1.18 23.73 70.23
CA VAL A 30 2.38 23.63 69.40
C VAL A 30 2.43 22.22 68.80
N PHE A 31 2.56 22.11 67.48
CA PHE A 31 3.08 20.91 66.83
C PHE A 31 4.15 21.34 65.84
N ALA A 32 5.36 20.88 66.11
CA ALA A 32 6.50 21.03 65.23
C ALA A 32 7.07 19.64 64.90
N VAL A 33 7.55 19.55 63.66
CA VAL A 33 8.63 18.69 63.14
C VAL A 33 8.25 17.42 62.34
N SER A 34 8.72 17.48 61.09
CA SER A 34 9.19 16.43 60.16
C SER A 34 8.21 15.49 59.47
N CYS A 35 8.14 15.61 58.13
CA CYS A 35 8.69 14.56 57.26
C CYS A 35 9.06 15.10 55.87
N ALA A 36 10.15 14.58 55.34
CA ALA A 36 10.79 14.94 54.09
C ALA A 36 10.21 14.17 52.87
N ALA A 37 10.64 14.62 51.68
CA ALA A 37 10.59 13.98 50.36
C ALA A 37 9.45 14.40 49.40
N CYS A 38 9.80 15.35 48.53
CA CYS A 38 9.14 15.58 47.24
C CYS A 38 9.59 14.51 46.23
N VAL A 39 8.65 14.02 45.43
CA VAL A 39 8.83 13.02 44.37
C VAL A 39 8.36 13.63 43.04
N MET A 40 9.23 13.57 42.02
CA MET A 40 9.02 13.49 40.54
C MET A 40 8.09 14.51 39.85
N ALA A 41 8.15 14.86 38.56
CA ALA A 41 9.07 14.80 37.42
C ALA A 41 8.16 15.05 36.20
N ALA A 42 8.48 15.98 35.28
CA ALA A 42 7.90 16.01 33.93
C ALA A 42 8.68 16.97 33.02
N ALA A 43 9.49 16.40 32.12
CA ALA A 43 10.02 17.09 30.95
C ALA A 43 10.22 16.06 29.84
N LEU A 44 9.46 16.17 28.75
CA LEU A 44 9.74 15.48 27.49
C LEU A 44 9.49 16.41 26.31
N ALA A 45 10.53 16.48 25.47
CA ALA A 45 10.64 17.19 24.21
C ALA A 45 10.11 16.33 23.05
N LEU A 46 9.66 16.97 21.96
CA LEU A 46 9.46 16.31 20.66
C LEU A 46 10.19 17.08 19.54
N SER A 47 10.89 16.31 18.71
CA SER A 47 11.80 16.68 17.63
C SER A 47 11.18 16.51 16.23
N ALA A 48 11.84 17.15 15.24
CA ALA A 48 11.51 17.27 13.81
C ALA A 48 11.50 15.95 12.99
N PRO A 49 10.93 15.95 11.75
CA PRO A 49 11.01 14.82 10.82
C PRO A 49 12.09 15.01 9.75
N ALA A 50 12.78 13.91 9.42
CA ALA A 50 13.73 13.78 8.32
C ALA A 50 13.21 12.78 7.27
N SER A 51 13.60 13.01 6.02
CA SER A 51 13.29 12.29 4.78
C SER A 51 14.15 11.02 4.58
N ALA A 52 13.61 10.01 3.88
CA ALA A 52 14.36 9.16 2.93
C ALA A 52 13.47 8.11 2.21
N GLN A 53 13.84 7.83 0.95
CA GLN A 53 13.31 6.87 -0.02
C GLN A 53 13.67 5.41 0.32
N SER A 54 12.90 4.45 -0.22
CA SER A 54 13.33 3.48 -1.26
C SER A 54 12.76 2.04 -1.14
N VAL A 55 12.54 1.47 -2.33
CA VAL A 55 12.55 0.06 -2.80
C VAL A 55 11.44 -0.95 -2.46
N ALA A 56 10.90 -1.52 -3.55
CA ALA A 56 10.13 -2.76 -3.67
C ALA A 56 10.99 -4.03 -3.49
N PRO A 57 10.39 -5.24 -3.46
CA PRO A 57 10.34 -6.04 -4.68
C PRO A 57 9.03 -6.85 -4.91
N GLU A 58 8.94 -7.38 -6.13
CA GLU A 58 7.83 -8.09 -6.79
C GLU A 58 7.76 -9.62 -6.50
N SER A 59 6.71 -10.23 -7.09
CA SER A 59 6.43 -11.65 -7.40
C SER A 59 5.69 -12.46 -6.32
N GLY A 60 4.65 -13.25 -6.60
CA GLY A 60 3.91 -13.59 -7.82
C GLY A 60 2.88 -14.71 -7.49
N ALA A 61 2.01 -15.02 -8.46
CA ALA A 61 1.17 -16.23 -8.61
C ALA A 61 -0.33 -16.20 -8.18
N SER A 62 -1.17 -16.15 -9.24
CA SER A 62 -2.18 -17.15 -9.62
C SER A 62 -3.53 -17.24 -8.86
N ALA A 63 -4.60 -16.90 -9.60
CA ALA A 63 -6.01 -17.20 -9.33
C ALA A 63 -6.34 -18.72 -9.50
N PRO A 64 -7.56 -19.22 -9.13
CA PRO A 64 -8.74 -18.98 -9.97
C PRO A 64 -10.12 -18.86 -9.27
N ALA A 65 -11.02 -18.16 -9.98
CA ALA A 65 -12.46 -18.39 -10.23
C ALA A 65 -13.50 -18.48 -9.09
N GLY A 66 -14.53 -17.62 -9.21
CA GLY A 66 -15.86 -17.82 -8.59
C GLY A 66 -16.75 -16.57 -8.59
N LYS A 67 -17.45 -16.28 -9.70
CA LYS A 67 -18.69 -15.45 -9.75
C LYS A 67 -19.90 -16.37 -9.44
N PRO A 68 -21.15 -15.90 -9.19
CA PRO A 68 -21.76 -14.58 -9.45
C PRO A 68 -22.55 -14.04 -8.20
N ALA A 69 -23.36 -12.98 -8.13
CA ALA A 69 -24.09 -12.12 -9.06
C ALA A 69 -24.57 -10.84 -8.31
N GLY A 70 -24.74 -9.73 -9.05
CA GLY A 70 -25.66 -8.60 -8.74
C GLY A 70 -25.15 -7.54 -7.74
N SER A 71 -25.34 -6.23 -7.91
CA SER A 71 -26.00 -5.44 -8.94
C SER A 71 -25.60 -3.95 -8.76
N VAL A 72 -25.34 -3.29 -9.90
CA VAL A 72 -25.58 -1.86 -10.20
C VAL A 72 -24.91 -0.77 -9.34
N THR A 73 -23.85 -0.18 -9.89
CA THR A 73 -23.64 1.28 -9.84
C THR A 73 -23.32 1.82 -11.23
N ARG A 74 -23.76 3.07 -11.42
CA ARG A 74 -24.04 3.81 -12.64
C ARG A 74 -22.83 4.69 -12.99
N GLY A 75 -22.39 4.71 -14.25
CA GLY A 75 -21.46 5.72 -14.74
C GLY A 75 -20.90 5.47 -16.15
N ALA A 76 -20.91 6.54 -16.95
CA ALA A 76 -20.23 6.77 -18.23
C ALA A 76 -20.82 6.05 -19.46
N ALA A 77 -21.44 6.76 -20.41
CA ALA A 77 -20.86 7.73 -21.37
C ALA A 77 -20.15 7.04 -22.55
N SER A 78 -20.86 7.06 -23.67
CA SER A 78 -20.42 6.94 -25.06
C SER A 78 -21.51 7.63 -25.86
N ALA A 79 -21.32 8.37 -26.94
CA ALA A 79 -20.19 8.94 -27.64
C ALA A 79 -20.88 9.81 -28.71
N ASP A 80 -20.31 10.95 -29.11
CA ASP A 80 -20.24 11.22 -30.54
C ASP A 80 -19.13 12.21 -30.87
N GLN A 81 -18.42 11.88 -31.95
CA GLN A 81 -17.30 12.62 -32.52
C GLN A 81 -17.83 13.63 -33.54
N GLY A 82 -17.22 14.82 -33.59
CA GLY A 82 -17.45 15.79 -34.66
C GLY A 82 -16.27 16.75 -34.79
N ASN A 83 -15.57 16.61 -35.91
CA ASN A 83 -14.27 17.15 -36.27
C ASN A 83 -14.31 18.64 -36.71
N GLY A 84 -13.25 19.41 -36.44
CA GLY A 84 -12.73 20.41 -37.40
C GLY A 84 -12.76 21.93 -37.05
N VAL A 85 -11.54 22.49 -37.05
CA VAL A 85 -11.06 23.79 -37.61
C VAL A 85 -11.43 25.18 -37.03
N ASN A 86 -10.35 25.88 -36.62
CA ASN A 86 -9.96 27.30 -36.82
C ASN A 86 -10.73 28.48 -36.16
N GLY A 87 -9.96 29.38 -35.51
CA GLY A 87 -10.12 30.84 -35.65
C GLY A 87 -10.52 31.66 -34.42
N GLU A 88 -9.65 32.61 -34.06
CA GLU A 88 -9.84 33.90 -33.37
C GLU A 88 -11.01 34.23 -32.39
N ALA A 89 -10.59 34.83 -31.26
CA ALA A 89 -11.09 36.06 -30.59
C ALA A 89 -12.61 36.27 -30.34
N ASP A 90 -12.97 36.52 -29.07
CA ASP A 90 -13.41 37.84 -28.57
C ASP A 90 -14.01 37.72 -27.15
N GLY A 91 -13.96 38.83 -26.40
CA GLY A 91 -14.12 38.90 -24.95
C GLY A 91 -15.49 38.49 -24.37
N SER A 92 -15.44 37.89 -23.17
CA SER A 92 -16.60 37.71 -22.31
C SER A 92 -16.43 38.57 -21.06
N VAL A 93 -17.06 39.75 -21.09
CA VAL A 93 -17.48 40.45 -19.87
C VAL A 93 -18.75 39.76 -19.36
N ASN A 94 -18.65 39.03 -18.27
CA ASN A 94 -19.81 38.64 -17.47
C ASN A 94 -19.56 39.07 -16.02
N ALA A 95 -19.95 40.32 -15.73
CA ALA A 95 -20.15 40.80 -14.39
C ALA A 95 -21.43 40.14 -13.85
N GLY A 96 -21.27 39.00 -13.18
CA GLY A 96 -22.30 38.42 -12.33
C GLY A 96 -22.47 39.27 -11.08
N ALA A 97 -23.31 40.31 -11.18
CA ALA A 97 -23.85 41.02 -10.03
C ALA A 97 -25.24 40.46 -9.75
N ASP A 98 -25.34 39.52 -8.80
CA ASP A 98 -26.48 39.39 -7.90
C ASP A 98 -26.17 38.33 -6.81
N SER A 99 -25.45 38.73 -5.76
CA SER A 99 -25.40 38.03 -4.45
C SER A 99 -24.65 38.86 -3.38
N THR A 100 -24.65 40.19 -3.48
CA THR A 100 -23.94 41.09 -2.55
C THR A 100 -24.85 42.10 -1.85
N ALA A 101 -26.16 41.88 -1.79
CA ALA A 101 -27.10 42.83 -1.19
C ALA A 101 -27.45 42.57 0.28
N SER A 102 -26.78 41.65 0.98
CA SER A 102 -26.99 41.44 2.44
C SER A 102 -25.73 41.59 3.28
N GLY A 103 -24.57 41.81 2.66
CA GLY A 103 -23.33 42.19 3.36
C GLY A 103 -23.09 43.70 3.40
N ASP A 104 -23.79 44.47 2.57
CA ASP A 104 -23.51 45.90 2.36
C ASP A 104 -24.21 46.79 3.40
N SER A 105 -25.37 46.38 3.93
CA SER A 105 -26.12 47.17 4.92
C SER A 105 -25.51 47.13 6.33
N ALA A 106 -24.97 45.98 6.74
CA ALA A 106 -24.31 45.84 8.04
C ALA A 106 -22.97 46.60 8.09
N THR A 107 -22.22 46.58 6.99
CA THR A 107 -20.96 47.31 6.82
C THR A 107 -21.18 48.81 6.60
N SER A 108 -22.25 49.18 5.89
CA SER A 108 -22.66 50.59 5.73
C SER A 108 -22.98 51.25 7.07
N GLY A 109 -23.75 50.58 7.95
CA GLY A 109 -24.06 51.12 9.27
C GLY A 109 -22.84 51.28 10.17
N GLU A 110 -21.90 50.32 10.15
CA GLU A 110 -20.64 50.41 10.90
C GLU A 110 -19.75 51.54 10.38
N SER A 111 -19.67 51.72 9.05
CA SER A 111 -18.93 52.83 8.44
C SER A 111 -19.50 54.22 8.80
N GLU A 112 -20.81 54.32 9.02
CA GLU A 112 -21.47 55.56 9.42
C GLU A 112 -21.12 55.96 10.87
N PHE A 113 -21.11 54.99 11.80
CA PHE A 113 -20.66 55.22 13.17
C PHE A 113 -19.19 55.62 13.22
N ASP A 114 -18.33 54.96 12.44
CA ASP A 114 -16.91 55.30 12.34
C ASP A 114 -16.68 56.71 11.80
N ALA A 115 -17.47 57.13 10.80
CA ALA A 115 -17.40 58.49 10.26
C ALA A 115 -17.78 59.54 11.31
N ARG A 116 -18.87 59.31 12.06
CA ARG A 116 -19.32 60.21 13.14
C ARG A 116 -18.29 60.25 14.28
N GLN A 117 -17.68 59.12 14.64
CA GLN A 117 -16.63 59.06 15.65
C GLN A 117 -15.38 59.87 15.24
N LYS A 118 -14.98 59.80 13.97
CA LYS A 118 -13.86 60.61 13.44
C LYS A 118 -14.11 62.11 13.57
N VAL A 119 -15.33 62.57 13.28
CA VAL A 119 -15.72 63.98 13.45
C VAL A 119 -15.62 64.41 14.93
N LEU A 120 -16.05 63.55 15.87
CA LEU A 120 -15.94 63.83 17.30
C LEU A 120 -14.48 63.88 17.78
N ASN A 121 -13.63 63.01 17.25
CA ASN A 121 -12.19 63.02 17.53
C ASN A 121 -11.54 64.30 16.99
N GLN A 122 -11.83 64.66 15.74
CA GLN A 122 -11.33 65.90 15.14
C GLN A 122 -11.74 67.14 15.94
N ARG A 123 -13.01 67.21 16.38
CA ARG A 123 -13.49 68.32 17.24
C ARG A 123 -12.77 68.37 18.59
N SER A 124 -12.39 67.21 19.12
CA SER A 124 -11.60 67.13 20.36
C SER A 124 -10.19 67.69 20.14
N ASP A 125 -9.55 67.29 19.05
CA ASP A 125 -8.20 67.75 18.68
C ASP A 125 -8.19 69.25 18.40
N GLU A 126 -9.17 69.75 17.65
CA GLU A 126 -9.35 71.18 17.40
C GLU A 126 -9.59 71.96 18.70
N ASN A 127 -10.40 71.44 19.62
CA ASN A 127 -10.63 72.09 20.90
C ASN A 127 -9.35 72.17 21.75
N ASN A 128 -8.57 71.09 21.82
CA ASN A 128 -7.29 71.04 22.51
C ASN A 128 -6.28 72.02 21.88
N TYR A 129 -6.20 72.06 20.55
CA TYR A 129 -5.35 73.01 19.84
C TYR A 129 -5.73 74.46 20.14
N ARG A 130 -7.03 74.80 20.06
CA ARG A 130 -7.53 76.15 20.37
C ARG A 130 -7.22 76.55 21.82
N TYR A 131 -7.36 75.62 22.76
CA TYR A 131 -7.00 75.85 24.16
C TYR A 131 -5.50 76.10 24.32
N GLY A 132 -4.63 75.28 23.72
CA GLY A 132 -3.17 75.48 23.79
C GLY A 132 -2.72 76.82 23.20
N VAL A 133 -3.29 77.24 22.07
CA VAL A 133 -3.04 78.57 21.49
C VAL A 133 -3.53 79.68 22.41
N ALA A 134 -4.74 79.55 22.99
CA ALA A 134 -5.28 80.52 23.93
C ALA A 134 -4.44 80.63 25.21
N GLU A 135 -3.92 79.51 25.72
CA GLU A 135 -3.03 79.47 26.88
C GLU A 135 -1.75 80.26 26.62
N HIS A 136 -1.08 80.02 25.48
CA HIS A 136 0.09 80.81 25.09
C HIS A 136 -0.21 82.30 24.94
N ASN A 137 -1.36 82.67 24.37
CA ASN A 137 -1.79 84.06 24.24
C ASN A 137 -2.18 84.70 25.59
N CYS A 138 -2.63 83.93 26.57
CA CYS A 138 -2.97 84.48 27.88
C CYS A 138 -1.73 84.96 28.64
N TYR A 139 -0.56 84.34 28.43
CA TYR A 139 0.69 84.76 29.05
C TYR A 139 1.23 86.10 28.53
N SER A 140 0.77 86.57 27.36
CA SER A 140 1.09 87.91 26.85
C SER A 140 0.12 89.00 27.31
N THR A 141 -0.87 88.66 28.15
CA THR A 141 -1.92 89.59 28.62
C THR A 141 -1.71 89.99 30.08
N PHE A 142 -2.03 91.24 30.46
CA PHE A 142 -1.86 91.72 31.85
C PHE A 142 -2.67 90.94 32.90
N PHE A 143 -3.85 90.42 32.56
CA PHE A 143 -4.71 89.64 33.47
C PHE A 143 -4.66 88.12 33.18
N VAL A 144 -3.46 87.54 33.25
CA VAL A 144 -3.19 86.12 32.93
C VAL A 144 -4.18 85.16 33.61
N ASN A 145 -4.38 85.29 34.93
CA ASN A 145 -5.25 84.38 35.69
C ASN A 145 -6.71 84.40 35.23
N HIS A 146 -7.26 85.58 34.92
CA HIS A 146 -8.62 85.69 34.39
C HIS A 146 -8.71 85.10 32.97
N CYS A 147 -7.72 85.38 32.12
CA CYS A 147 -7.65 84.84 30.77
C CYS A 147 -7.58 83.31 30.77
N LEU A 148 -6.72 82.70 31.59
CA LEU A 148 -6.57 81.25 31.70
C LEU A 148 -7.86 80.57 32.18
N ASN A 149 -8.55 81.17 33.15
CA ASN A 149 -9.84 80.62 33.62
C ASN A 149 -10.89 80.65 32.52
N LYS A 150 -11.00 81.77 31.79
CA LYS A 150 -11.92 81.89 30.64
C LYS A 150 -11.59 80.86 29.55
N ALA A 151 -10.30 80.67 29.21
CA ALA A 151 -9.88 79.68 28.23
C ALA A 151 -10.22 78.24 28.67
N ARG A 152 -10.02 77.93 29.97
CA ARG A 152 -10.34 76.62 30.55
C ARG A 152 -11.85 76.36 30.58
N ASP A 153 -12.66 77.37 30.86
CA ASP A 153 -14.12 77.24 30.86
C ASP A 153 -14.66 76.98 29.45
N GLN A 154 -14.13 77.69 28.43
CA GLN A 154 -14.48 77.44 27.02
C GLN A 154 -14.10 76.02 26.59
N MET A 155 -12.91 75.55 26.96
CA MET A 155 -12.48 74.18 26.71
C MET A 155 -13.43 73.16 27.37
N ARG A 156 -13.76 73.34 28.66
CA ARG A 156 -14.69 72.46 29.40
C ARG A 156 -16.09 72.42 28.79
N THR A 157 -16.62 73.54 28.33
CA THR A 157 -17.94 73.61 27.69
C THR A 157 -17.98 72.76 26.41
N VAL A 158 -16.98 72.90 25.55
CA VAL A 158 -16.91 72.12 24.30
C VAL A 158 -16.65 70.65 24.58
N GLN A 159 -15.75 70.31 25.51
CA GLN A 159 -15.52 68.91 25.91
C GLN A 159 -16.80 68.25 26.47
N ALA A 160 -17.61 68.99 27.25
CA ALA A 160 -18.88 68.47 27.75
C ALA A 160 -19.87 68.18 26.62
N GLN A 161 -19.90 69.01 25.58
CA GLN A 161 -20.72 68.78 24.39
C GLN A 161 -20.24 67.54 23.61
N ILE A 162 -18.94 67.42 23.37
CA ILE A 162 -18.34 66.26 22.67
C ILE A 162 -18.65 64.97 23.43
N ARG A 163 -18.48 64.94 24.77
CA ARG A 163 -18.80 63.77 25.59
C ARG A 163 -20.28 63.40 25.52
N LYS A 164 -21.18 64.38 25.49
CA LYS A 164 -22.63 64.12 25.35
C LYS A 164 -22.94 63.43 24.02
N GLU A 165 -22.31 63.86 22.94
CA GLU A 165 -22.48 63.27 21.60
C GLU A 165 -21.86 61.87 21.51
N GLN A 166 -20.67 61.65 22.10
CA GLN A 166 -20.05 60.32 22.21
C GLN A 166 -20.95 59.33 22.95
N LEU A 167 -21.51 59.72 24.10
CA LEU A 167 -22.41 58.86 24.86
C LEU A 167 -23.70 58.52 24.10
N ALA A 168 -24.19 59.45 23.28
CA ALA A 168 -25.33 59.19 22.40
C ALA A 168 -24.98 58.17 21.32
N LEU A 169 -23.84 58.33 20.65
CA LEU A 169 -23.34 57.42 19.61
C LEU A 169 -23.09 56.01 20.16
N ASP A 170 -22.43 55.89 21.31
CA ASP A 170 -22.20 54.60 22.00
C ASP A 170 -23.53 53.93 22.42
N GLY A 171 -24.52 54.74 22.80
CA GLY A 171 -25.87 54.29 23.13
C GLY A 171 -26.59 53.67 21.92
N GLU A 172 -26.52 54.35 20.77
CA GLU A 172 -27.07 53.87 19.50
C GLU A 172 -26.38 52.57 19.04
N GLU A 173 -25.05 52.53 19.08
CA GLU A 173 -24.27 51.36 18.68
C GLU A 173 -24.58 50.14 19.56
N ARG A 174 -24.72 50.35 20.89
CA ARG A 174 -25.12 49.29 21.81
C ARG A 174 -26.54 48.78 21.50
N ALA A 175 -27.48 49.67 21.22
CA ALA A 175 -28.85 49.30 20.88
C ALA A 175 -28.90 48.51 19.56
N GLN A 176 -28.14 48.91 18.54
CA GLN A 176 -28.07 48.20 17.26
C GLN A 176 -27.45 46.81 17.41
N ARG A 177 -26.36 46.67 18.16
CA ARG A 177 -25.79 45.35 18.45
C ARG A 177 -26.73 44.45 19.24
N ALA A 178 -27.55 45.02 20.13
CA ALA A 178 -28.58 44.26 20.82
C ALA A 178 -29.64 43.73 19.83
N ARG A 179 -30.17 44.59 18.96
CA ARG A 179 -31.14 44.20 17.91
C ARG A 179 -30.59 43.11 17.00
N LYS A 180 -29.37 43.27 16.48
CA LYS A 180 -28.70 42.25 15.64
C LYS A 180 -28.60 40.90 16.36
N ARG A 181 -28.28 40.88 17.66
CA ARG A 181 -28.24 39.63 18.44
C ARG A 181 -29.62 39.00 18.60
N ASP A 182 -30.63 39.80 18.87
CA ASP A 182 -32.01 39.31 19.04
C ASP A 182 -32.53 38.74 17.72
N GLU A 183 -32.32 39.43 16.60
CA GLU A 183 -32.63 38.96 15.24
C GLU A 183 -31.91 37.64 14.92
N GLN A 184 -30.60 37.56 15.17
CA GLN A 184 -29.83 36.33 14.95
C GLN A 184 -30.31 35.17 15.83
N ALA A 185 -30.66 35.45 17.10
CA ALA A 185 -31.20 34.46 18.01
C ALA A 185 -32.59 33.97 17.57
N GLU A 186 -33.43 34.86 17.02
CA GLU A 186 -34.72 34.50 16.42
C GLU A 186 -34.55 33.66 15.17
N LEU A 187 -33.66 34.05 14.24
CA LEU A 187 -33.36 33.27 13.05
C LEU A 187 -32.83 31.88 13.40
N LYS A 188 -31.92 31.79 14.37
CA LYS A 188 -31.38 30.51 14.82
C LYS A 188 -32.46 29.63 15.47
N ARG A 189 -33.31 30.21 16.32
CA ARG A 189 -34.45 29.48 16.92
C ARG A 189 -35.42 28.99 15.84
N ALA A 190 -35.74 29.81 14.85
CA ALA A 190 -36.60 29.43 13.74
C ALA A 190 -35.99 28.30 12.89
N GLN A 191 -34.67 28.33 12.63
CA GLN A 191 -33.97 27.25 11.93
C GLN A 191 -33.95 25.95 12.75
N GLU A 192 -33.69 26.04 14.05
CA GLU A 192 -33.70 24.88 14.95
C GLU A 192 -35.10 24.26 15.02
N GLU A 193 -36.15 25.06 15.11
CA GLU A 193 -37.54 24.60 15.12
C GLU A 193 -37.94 23.98 13.77
N ALA A 194 -37.57 24.61 12.64
CA ALA A 194 -37.80 24.04 11.31
C ALA A 194 -37.05 22.71 11.11
N GLY A 195 -35.84 22.57 11.66
CA GLY A 195 -35.05 21.34 11.59
C GLY A 195 -35.39 20.30 12.66
N ALA A 196 -36.22 20.63 13.66
CA ALA A 196 -36.59 19.72 14.75
C ALA A 196 -37.26 18.42 14.29
N PRO A 197 -38.27 18.41 13.40
CA PRO A 197 -38.88 17.16 12.95
C PRO A 197 -37.91 16.27 12.18
N GLN A 198 -37.01 16.87 11.39
CA GLN A 198 -36.00 16.11 10.65
C GLN A 198 -34.99 15.46 11.63
N ARG A 199 -34.49 16.21 12.61
CA ARG A 199 -33.61 15.66 13.65
C ARG A 199 -34.29 14.54 14.43
N ALA A 200 -35.55 14.72 14.83
CA ALA A 200 -36.31 13.68 15.51
C ALA A 200 -36.51 12.42 14.64
N ALA A 201 -36.74 12.59 13.34
CA ALA A 201 -36.83 11.46 12.40
C ALA A 201 -35.49 10.73 12.24
N GLU A 202 -34.39 11.47 12.14
CA GLU A 202 -33.03 10.90 12.08
C GLU A 202 -32.67 10.16 13.38
N ASP A 203 -32.96 10.73 14.54
CA ASP A 203 -32.77 10.08 15.84
C ASP A 203 -33.58 8.78 15.96
N ALA A 204 -34.83 8.80 15.51
CA ALA A 204 -35.68 7.60 15.48
C ALA A 204 -35.12 6.53 14.53
N ARG A 205 -34.63 6.91 13.34
CA ARG A 205 -33.98 5.99 12.39
C ARG A 205 -32.70 5.39 12.97
N ASN A 206 -31.91 6.20 13.65
CA ASN A 206 -30.66 5.77 14.29
C ASN A 206 -30.94 4.78 15.43
N ALA A 207 -31.95 5.06 16.26
CA ALA A 207 -32.38 4.14 17.32
C ALA A 207 -32.86 2.79 16.74
N GLN A 208 -33.72 2.83 15.71
CA GLN A 208 -34.20 1.62 15.03
C GLN A 208 -33.06 0.81 14.41
N ALA A 209 -32.12 1.46 13.73
CA ALA A 209 -30.97 0.80 13.12
C ALA A 209 -30.04 0.17 14.18
N TYR A 210 -29.90 0.81 15.35
CA TYR A 210 -29.15 0.22 16.46
C TYR A 210 -29.83 -1.04 17.00
N GLU A 211 -31.13 -0.99 17.26
CA GLU A 211 -31.90 -2.15 17.72
C GLU A 211 -31.92 -3.29 16.71
N GLU A 212 -32.02 -3.00 15.41
CA GLU A 212 -31.92 -3.98 14.34
C GLU A 212 -30.55 -4.66 14.31
N LYS A 213 -29.46 -3.88 14.42
CA LYS A 213 -28.10 -4.44 14.51
C LYS A 213 -27.93 -5.34 15.74
N GLN A 214 -28.50 -4.97 16.88
CA GLN A 214 -28.48 -5.79 18.09
C GLN A 214 -29.20 -7.12 17.85
N ARG A 215 -30.39 -7.10 17.24
CA ARG A 215 -31.14 -8.31 16.87
C ARG A 215 -30.36 -9.17 15.87
N GLN A 216 -29.78 -8.57 14.84
CA GLN A 216 -29.00 -9.29 13.84
C GLN A 216 -27.76 -9.95 14.46
N HIS A 217 -27.11 -9.27 15.41
CA HIS A 217 -25.97 -9.85 16.12
C HIS A 217 -26.39 -11.11 16.89
N GLN A 218 -27.51 -11.04 17.63
CA GLN A 218 -28.05 -12.18 18.37
C GLN A 218 -28.43 -13.34 17.43
N LEU A 219 -29.02 -13.06 16.27
CA LEU A 219 -29.35 -14.09 15.27
C LEU A 219 -28.10 -14.72 14.67
N ASN A 220 -27.09 -13.92 14.32
CA ASN A 220 -25.83 -14.42 13.79
C ASN A 220 -25.08 -15.26 14.83
N GLU A 221 -25.12 -14.89 16.11
CA GLU A 221 -24.56 -15.68 17.20
C GLU A 221 -25.30 -17.01 17.37
N ALA A 222 -26.64 -16.98 17.40
CA ALA A 222 -27.45 -18.18 17.47
C ALA A 222 -27.16 -19.12 16.29
N GLN A 223 -27.06 -18.59 15.07
CA GLN A 223 -26.72 -19.36 13.88
C GLN A 223 -25.30 -19.94 13.96
N ARG A 224 -24.31 -19.12 14.37
CA ARG A 224 -22.94 -19.62 14.57
C ARG A 224 -22.89 -20.73 15.59
N ASN A 225 -23.64 -20.63 16.69
CA ASN A 225 -23.68 -21.66 17.72
C ASN A 225 -24.39 -22.93 17.23
N ALA A 226 -25.47 -22.80 16.45
CA ALA A 226 -26.18 -23.93 15.84
C ALA A 226 -25.31 -24.70 14.82
N GLU A 227 -24.51 -23.97 14.02
CA GLU A 227 -23.61 -24.54 13.01
C GLU A 227 -22.26 -25.02 13.60
N ALA A 228 -21.95 -24.68 14.85
CA ALA A 228 -20.70 -25.06 15.51
C ALA A 228 -20.38 -26.57 15.46
N PRO A 229 -21.31 -27.49 15.81
CA PRO A 229 -21.04 -28.93 15.72
C PRO A 229 -20.77 -29.37 14.28
N GLN A 230 -21.48 -28.81 13.30
CA GLN A 230 -21.26 -29.14 11.89
C GLN A 230 -19.90 -28.63 11.40
N ARG A 231 -19.48 -27.41 11.79
CA ARG A 231 -18.13 -26.90 11.49
C ARG A 231 -17.04 -27.75 12.12
N ALA A 232 -17.23 -28.21 13.36
CA ALA A 232 -16.29 -29.13 14.01
C ALA A 232 -16.19 -30.48 13.28
N ALA A 233 -17.33 -31.07 12.89
CA ALA A 233 -17.35 -32.30 12.11
C ALA A 233 -16.68 -32.13 10.73
N ASN A 234 -16.93 -31.01 10.05
CA ASN A 234 -16.30 -30.69 8.77
C ASN A 234 -14.78 -30.50 8.90
N ALA A 235 -14.31 -29.86 9.98
CA ALA A 235 -12.88 -29.71 10.27
C ALA A 235 -12.22 -31.07 10.50
N GLN A 236 -12.84 -31.94 11.30
CA GLN A 236 -12.35 -33.31 11.53
C GLN A 236 -12.30 -34.12 10.23
N ALA A 237 -13.36 -34.06 9.41
CA ALA A 237 -13.39 -34.74 8.12
C ALA A 237 -12.30 -34.23 7.16
N TYR A 238 -11.96 -32.94 7.21
CA TYR A 238 -10.88 -32.37 6.42
C TYR A 238 -9.51 -32.87 6.90
N GLU A 239 -9.26 -32.88 8.21
CA GLU A 239 -8.04 -33.44 8.80
C GLU A 239 -7.88 -34.93 8.47
N GLU A 240 -8.95 -35.72 8.54
CA GLU A 240 -8.95 -37.13 8.14
C GLU A 240 -8.55 -37.32 6.67
N LYS A 241 -9.13 -36.51 5.77
CA LYS A 241 -8.76 -36.52 4.35
C LYS A 241 -7.30 -36.15 4.16
N GLN A 242 -6.77 -35.19 4.91
CA GLN A 242 -5.34 -34.86 4.86
C GLN A 242 -4.47 -36.03 5.34
N ARG A 243 -4.81 -36.68 6.45
CA ARG A 243 -4.12 -37.89 6.94
C ARG A 243 -4.14 -39.00 5.90
N GLN A 244 -5.31 -39.24 5.31
CA GLN A 244 -5.47 -40.24 4.26
C GLN A 244 -4.61 -39.92 3.03
N HIS A 245 -4.58 -38.65 2.61
CA HIS A 245 -3.74 -38.22 1.50
C HIS A 245 -2.25 -38.41 1.79
N ALA A 246 -1.80 -38.17 3.03
CA ALA A 246 -0.42 -38.43 3.44
C ALA A 246 -0.08 -39.93 3.41
N ILE A 247 -0.98 -40.78 3.90
CA ILE A 247 -0.82 -42.25 3.85
C ILE A 247 -0.77 -42.72 2.39
N ASP A 248 -1.66 -42.22 1.53
CA ASP A 248 -1.72 -42.61 0.13
C ASP A 248 -0.51 -42.12 -0.66
N GLN A 249 0.04 -40.95 -0.33
CA GLN A 249 1.33 -40.50 -0.85
C GLN A 249 2.47 -41.39 -0.40
N ALA A 250 2.53 -41.77 0.88
CA ALA A 250 3.54 -42.71 1.37
C ALA A 250 3.46 -44.08 0.68
N LYS A 251 2.24 -44.53 0.35
CA LYS A 251 2.00 -45.77 -0.40
C LYS A 251 2.35 -45.65 -1.89
N ARG A 252 2.07 -44.50 -2.51
CA ARG A 252 2.38 -44.24 -3.93
C ARG A 252 3.86 -43.91 -4.16
N GLY A 253 4.54 -43.39 -3.15
CA GLY A 253 6.00 -43.30 -3.14
C GLY A 253 6.56 -44.70 -3.40
N ILE A 254 7.28 -44.86 -4.51
CA ILE A 254 8.00 -46.09 -4.83
C ILE A 254 8.84 -46.39 -3.59
N SER A 255 8.57 -47.49 -2.88
CA SER A 255 9.34 -47.83 -1.69
C SER A 255 10.83 -47.81 -2.05
N PRO A 256 11.74 -47.39 -1.15
CA PRO A 256 13.16 -47.31 -1.45
C PRO A 256 13.71 -48.63 -2.02
N SER A 257 13.13 -49.78 -1.63
CA SER A 257 13.42 -51.08 -2.21
C SER A 257 13.00 -51.23 -3.69
N LYS A 258 11.82 -50.75 -4.10
CA LYS A 258 11.39 -50.75 -5.51
C LYS A 258 12.17 -49.74 -6.35
N ALA A 259 12.55 -48.59 -5.78
CA ALA A 259 13.36 -47.60 -6.47
C ALA A 259 14.76 -48.14 -6.74
N ALA A 260 15.39 -48.74 -5.71
CA ALA A 260 16.67 -49.41 -5.84
C ALA A 260 16.63 -50.58 -6.85
N ALA A 261 15.58 -51.41 -6.82
CA ALA A 261 15.42 -52.50 -7.80
C ALA A 261 15.26 -51.99 -9.23
N ASN A 262 14.48 -50.92 -9.45
CA ASN A 262 14.34 -50.29 -10.77
C ASN A 262 15.66 -49.67 -11.26
N GLN A 263 16.43 -49.05 -10.36
CA GLN A 263 17.72 -48.46 -10.70
C GLN A 263 18.76 -49.54 -11.05
N GLN A 264 18.83 -50.61 -10.26
CA GLN A 264 19.67 -51.77 -10.57
C GLN A 264 19.31 -52.40 -11.92
N ALA A 265 18.02 -52.54 -12.22
CA ALA A 265 17.57 -53.05 -13.52
C ALA A 265 17.95 -52.12 -14.68
N TYR A 266 18.00 -50.81 -14.46
CA TYR A 266 18.46 -49.84 -15.45
C TYR A 266 19.97 -49.93 -15.68
N ASP A 267 20.75 -49.96 -14.59
CA ASP A 267 22.21 -50.03 -14.64
C ASP A 267 22.70 -51.34 -15.28
N GLN A 268 22.04 -52.46 -14.98
CA GLN A 268 22.30 -53.74 -15.65
C GLN A 268 22.08 -53.67 -17.16
N LYS A 269 20.98 -53.03 -17.60
CA LYS A 269 20.71 -52.85 -19.04
C LYS A 269 21.77 -51.98 -19.72
N GLN A 270 22.25 -50.94 -19.04
CA GLN A 270 23.35 -50.10 -19.56
C GLN A 270 24.65 -50.90 -19.69
N ALA A 271 25.00 -51.68 -18.66
CA ALA A 271 26.18 -52.54 -18.69
C ALA A 271 26.10 -53.59 -19.80
N ASP A 272 24.94 -54.23 -19.98
CA ASP A 272 24.70 -55.20 -21.05
C ASP A 272 24.79 -54.58 -22.43
N PHE A 273 24.27 -53.37 -22.60
CA PHE A 273 24.39 -52.63 -23.85
C PHE A 273 25.87 -52.32 -24.17
N GLN A 274 26.63 -51.87 -23.17
CA GLN A 274 28.05 -51.58 -23.33
C GLN A 274 28.86 -52.84 -23.68
N ARG A 275 28.60 -53.98 -23.01
CA ARG A 275 29.22 -55.26 -23.35
C ARG A 275 28.96 -55.66 -24.80
N LYS A 276 27.72 -55.51 -25.27
CA LYS A 276 27.36 -55.82 -26.67
C LYS A 276 28.11 -54.94 -27.67
N LEU A 277 28.32 -53.66 -27.36
CA LEU A 277 29.13 -52.77 -28.20
C LEU A 277 30.59 -53.21 -28.24
N ASP A 278 31.16 -53.57 -27.10
CA ASP A 278 32.56 -54.00 -27.03
C ASP A 278 32.77 -55.35 -27.73
N GLU A 279 31.85 -56.29 -27.57
CA GLU A 279 31.84 -57.56 -28.29
C GLU A 279 31.73 -57.34 -29.81
N ALA A 280 30.84 -56.45 -30.26
CA ALA A 280 30.72 -56.10 -31.68
C ALA A 280 32.00 -55.46 -32.23
N ARG A 281 32.69 -54.60 -31.46
CA ARG A 281 34.00 -54.02 -31.84
C ARG A 281 35.07 -55.09 -31.96
N GLN A 282 35.15 -56.01 -31.00
CA GLN A 282 36.12 -57.12 -31.03
C GLN A 282 35.89 -58.02 -32.24
N GLN A 283 34.64 -58.40 -32.51
CA GLN A 283 34.31 -59.18 -33.71
C GLN A 283 34.63 -58.42 -35.01
N GLY A 284 34.37 -57.11 -35.03
CA GLY A 284 34.74 -56.25 -36.16
C GLY A 284 36.26 -56.22 -36.40
N ALA A 285 37.05 -56.10 -35.34
CA ALA A 285 38.51 -56.11 -35.39
C ALA A 285 39.06 -57.47 -35.85
N GLN A 286 38.54 -58.58 -35.33
CA GLN A 286 38.94 -59.93 -35.75
C GLN A 286 38.65 -60.16 -37.23
N LYS A 287 37.44 -59.82 -37.70
CA LYS A 287 37.10 -59.93 -39.13
C LYS A 287 37.96 -59.02 -40.01
N ALA A 288 38.38 -57.85 -39.52
CA ALA A 288 39.30 -56.98 -40.24
C ALA A 288 40.69 -57.61 -40.37
N GLN A 289 41.22 -58.22 -39.30
CA GLN A 289 42.49 -58.97 -39.34
C GLN A 289 42.40 -60.16 -40.30
N GLU A 290 41.32 -60.95 -40.23
CA GLU A 290 41.11 -62.09 -41.13
C GLU A 290 41.07 -61.66 -42.60
N ARG A 291 40.51 -60.50 -42.92
CA ARG A 291 40.54 -59.94 -44.29
C ARG A 291 41.95 -59.59 -44.73
N VAL A 292 42.76 -58.99 -43.87
CA VAL A 292 44.17 -58.67 -44.17
C VAL A 292 44.98 -59.95 -44.39
N GLU A 293 44.82 -60.95 -43.53
CA GLU A 293 45.50 -62.24 -43.67
C GLU A 293 45.09 -62.98 -44.95
N LYS A 294 43.79 -63.01 -45.27
CA LYS A 294 43.29 -63.58 -46.52
C LYS A 294 43.85 -62.85 -47.74
N GLN A 295 43.89 -61.52 -47.71
CA GLN A 295 44.49 -60.70 -48.77
C GLN A 295 45.97 -61.04 -48.96
N GLN A 296 46.76 -61.09 -47.89
CA GLN A 296 48.18 -61.49 -47.94
C GLN A 296 48.36 -62.92 -48.46
N SER A 297 47.49 -63.86 -48.06
CA SER A 297 47.55 -65.24 -48.55
C SER A 297 47.25 -65.34 -50.05
N PHE A 298 46.33 -64.51 -50.55
CA PHE A 298 45.98 -64.43 -51.96
C PHE A 298 47.13 -63.84 -52.78
N GLU A 299 47.76 -62.76 -52.30
CA GLU A 299 48.95 -62.15 -52.92
C GLU A 299 50.12 -63.13 -52.97
N LYS A 300 50.38 -63.88 -51.88
CA LYS A 300 51.41 -64.94 -51.86
C LYS A 300 51.13 -66.01 -52.90
N LYS A 301 49.88 -66.49 -53.00
CA LYS A 301 49.49 -67.47 -54.02
C LYS A 301 49.67 -66.96 -55.45
N GLN A 302 49.41 -65.67 -55.72
CA GLN A 302 49.68 -65.08 -57.02
C GLN A 302 51.18 -65.04 -57.34
N ALA A 303 52.01 -64.66 -56.38
CA ALA A 303 53.47 -64.65 -56.54
C ALA A 303 54.03 -66.07 -56.78
N GLU A 304 53.57 -67.05 -55.99
CA GLU A 304 53.96 -68.46 -56.16
C GLU A 304 53.52 -69.02 -57.52
N ALA A 305 52.31 -68.69 -57.98
CA ALA A 305 51.84 -69.09 -59.31
C ALA A 305 52.68 -68.48 -60.44
N ALA A 306 53.10 -67.21 -60.29
CA ALA A 306 53.99 -66.55 -61.24
C ALA A 306 55.39 -67.21 -61.27
N GLN A 307 55.96 -67.52 -60.10
CA GLN A 307 57.24 -68.24 -59.98
C GLN A 307 57.16 -69.65 -60.57
N HIS A 308 56.09 -70.39 -60.29
CA HIS A 308 55.90 -71.73 -60.84
C HIS A 308 55.79 -71.69 -62.37
N LYS A 309 55.12 -70.68 -62.94
CA LYS A 309 55.06 -70.50 -64.39
C LYS A 309 56.47 -70.26 -64.98
N THR A 310 57.27 -69.38 -64.38
CA THR A 310 58.64 -69.13 -64.83
C THR A 310 59.54 -70.37 -64.71
N ASP A 311 59.38 -71.16 -63.64
CA ASP A 311 60.13 -72.40 -63.43
C ASP A 311 59.77 -73.48 -64.45
N VAL A 312 58.48 -73.63 -64.78
CA VAL A 312 58.02 -74.55 -65.82
C VAL A 312 58.53 -74.12 -67.19
N GLU A 313 58.45 -72.84 -67.53
CA GLU A 313 59.01 -72.30 -68.79
C GLU A 313 60.52 -72.53 -68.88
N ALA A 314 61.27 -72.33 -67.79
CA ALA A 314 62.70 -72.62 -67.72
C ALA A 314 63.01 -74.11 -67.94
N ARG A 315 62.24 -75.02 -67.31
CA ARG A 315 62.38 -76.47 -67.54
C ARG A 315 62.07 -76.86 -68.97
N GLN A 316 61.06 -76.26 -69.60
CA GLN A 316 60.73 -76.52 -71.01
C GLN A 316 61.85 -76.08 -71.95
N LYS A 317 62.44 -74.89 -71.72
CA LYS A 317 63.62 -74.42 -72.48
C LYS A 317 64.80 -75.37 -72.32
N GLN A 318 65.13 -75.77 -71.10
CA GLN A 318 66.19 -76.75 -70.85
C GLN A 318 65.93 -78.10 -71.51
N ALA A 319 64.67 -78.55 -71.56
CA ALA A 319 64.30 -79.79 -72.24
C ALA A 319 64.43 -79.67 -73.78
N ALA A 320 64.03 -78.53 -74.35
CA ALA A 320 64.19 -78.22 -75.77
C ALA A 320 65.67 -78.15 -76.18
N GLU A 321 66.50 -77.46 -75.40
CA GLU A 321 67.96 -77.40 -75.60
C GLU A 321 68.60 -78.79 -75.55
N LYS A 322 68.24 -79.62 -74.55
CA LYS A 322 68.71 -81.01 -74.48
C LYS A 322 68.26 -81.86 -75.67
N ALA A 323 67.06 -81.62 -76.21
CA ALA A 323 66.56 -82.32 -77.40
C ALA A 323 67.28 -81.88 -78.68
N GLU A 324 67.59 -80.59 -78.82
CA GLU A 324 68.43 -80.07 -79.91
C GLU A 324 69.86 -80.61 -79.84
N GLN A 325 70.44 -80.67 -78.65
CA GLN A 325 71.77 -81.25 -78.43
C GLN A 325 71.80 -82.73 -78.85
N LYS A 326 70.80 -83.54 -78.44
CA LYS A 326 70.65 -84.92 -78.92
C LYS A 326 70.50 -85.03 -80.44
N ARG A 327 69.76 -84.13 -81.09
CA ARG A 327 69.62 -84.11 -82.56
C ARG A 327 70.96 -83.80 -83.25
N GLN A 328 71.72 -82.84 -82.72
CA GLN A 328 73.06 -82.55 -83.23
C GLN A 328 74.00 -83.74 -83.07
N ASP A 329 73.94 -84.44 -81.93
CA ASP A 329 74.74 -85.65 -81.70
C ASP A 329 74.36 -86.80 -82.62
N GLN A 330 73.06 -87.01 -82.89
CA GLN A 330 72.59 -88.00 -83.87
C GLN A 330 73.04 -87.67 -85.30
N LEU A 331 72.99 -86.39 -85.69
CA LEU A 331 73.50 -85.96 -87.01
C LEU A 331 75.02 -86.18 -87.12
N LYS A 332 75.78 -85.97 -86.04
CA LYS A 332 77.21 -86.30 -86.01
C LYS A 332 77.45 -87.81 -86.15
N GLN A 333 76.67 -88.65 -85.47
CA GLN A 333 76.76 -90.10 -85.60
C GLN A 333 76.40 -90.58 -87.01
N GLN A 334 75.36 -90.01 -87.64
CA GLN A 334 75.02 -90.33 -89.04
C GLN A 334 76.15 -89.94 -90.00
N LYS A 335 76.76 -88.76 -89.83
CA LYS A 335 77.92 -88.36 -90.64
C LYS A 335 79.12 -89.29 -90.45
N GLN A 336 79.39 -89.75 -89.22
CA GLN A 336 80.47 -90.72 -88.95
C GLN A 336 80.18 -92.10 -89.57
N LEU A 337 78.93 -92.56 -89.57
CA LEU A 337 78.54 -93.80 -90.27
C LEU A 337 78.64 -93.66 -91.80
N GLU A 338 78.30 -92.49 -92.35
CA GLU A 338 78.44 -92.21 -93.78
C GLU A 338 79.92 -92.12 -94.21
N GLU A 339 80.81 -91.55 -93.37
CA GLU A 339 82.26 -91.58 -93.59
C GLU A 339 82.83 -93.01 -93.51
N GLN A 340 82.36 -93.85 -92.59
CA GLN A 340 82.78 -95.26 -92.52
C GLN A 340 82.31 -96.07 -93.75
N GLN A 341 81.13 -95.76 -94.32
CA GLN A 341 80.66 -96.42 -95.54
C GLN A 341 81.39 -95.93 -96.80
N LYS A 342 81.88 -94.69 -96.84
CA LYS A 342 82.69 -94.18 -97.97
C LYS A 342 84.14 -94.70 -98.00
N GLN A 343 84.66 -95.25 -96.90
CA GLN A 343 86.01 -95.85 -96.88
C GLN A 343 86.06 -97.34 -97.25
N GLN A 344 84.93 -97.96 -97.63
CA GLN A 344 84.90 -99.33 -98.17
C GLN A 344 84.60 -99.40 -99.69
N GLN A 345 84.77 -98.28 -100.42
CA GLN A 345 84.78 -98.25 -101.88
C GLN A 345 86.19 -98.08 -102.44
#